data_AF-A0A2E6KSB8-F1
#
_entry.id   AF-A0A2E6KSB8-F1
#
_cell.length_a   1.000
_cell.length_b   1.000
_cell.length_c   1.000
_cell.angle_alpha   90.00
_cell.angle_beta   90.00
_cell.angle_gamma   90.00
#
_symmetry.space_group_name_H-M   'P 1'
#
loop_
_entity.id
_entity.type
_entity.pdbx_description
1 polymer ?
#
loop_
_entity_poly.entity_id
_entity_poly.type
_entity_poly.pdbx_seq_one_letter_code
_entity_poly.pdbx_strand_id
1 'polypeptide(L)'
;MKNSKYNKIVVIGKSQKFIKEIKKNYTFKKLDIIPWRQIQFYLNKQVIKYNLVFICGFDFSIYLKDKKTFEKKNIFEILNLLEKITNKKTMLIYINTQKTNNKNYTFSRYRYAKQKLAYLIYKKFKNSLIFNSDLIKVDKIISINSNFFSKFIFYFFSKFNLIKTNDIKKLFLEIKNMIYLKNFPKQKNIKGIFLNVPRTQFIDRLLRLILG
;
A
#
# COMPACT_ATOMS: atom_id res chain seq x y z
N MET A 1 2.76 -15.92 -30.04
CA MET A 1 2.09 -15.54 -28.77
C MET A 1 3.15 -15.07 -27.77
N LYS A 2 3.03 -13.88 -27.16
CA LYS A 2 3.96 -13.46 -26.08
C LYS A 2 3.75 -14.36 -24.86
N ASN A 3 4.73 -15.19 -24.52
CA ASN A 3 4.67 -16.03 -23.31
C ASN A 3 4.50 -15.14 -22.08
N SER A 4 3.38 -15.30 -21.37
CA SER A 4 3.09 -14.52 -20.16
C SER A 4 4.02 -14.96 -19.03
N LYS A 5 4.85 -14.06 -18.52
CA LYS A 5 5.71 -14.32 -17.35
C LYS A 5 4.91 -14.76 -16.10
N TYR A 6 3.67 -14.31 -15.96
CA TYR A 6 2.80 -14.64 -14.82
C TYR A 6 1.48 -15.25 -15.31
N ASN A 7 1.01 -16.35 -14.72
CA ASN A 7 -0.30 -16.89 -15.08
C ASN A 7 -1.42 -16.04 -14.46
N LYS A 8 -1.39 -15.84 -13.14
CA LYS A 8 -2.41 -15.07 -12.41
C LYS A 8 -1.77 -13.99 -11.53
N ILE A 9 -2.20 -12.75 -11.73
CA ILE A 9 -1.88 -11.59 -10.88
C ILE A 9 -3.15 -11.16 -10.15
N VAL A 10 -3.00 -10.68 -8.92
CA VAL A 10 -4.09 -9.99 -8.22
C VAL A 10 -3.64 -8.64 -7.67
N VAL A 11 -4.53 -7.65 -7.73
CA VAL A 11 -4.35 -6.33 -7.12
C VAL A 11 -5.31 -6.18 -5.94
N ILE A 12 -4.77 -6.00 -4.74
CA ILE A 12 -5.54 -5.68 -3.54
C ILE A 12 -5.61 -4.16 -3.43
N GLY A 13 -6.76 -3.62 -3.80
CA GLY A 13 -7.01 -2.19 -3.96
C GLY A 13 -7.62 -1.86 -5.32
N LYS A 14 -8.42 -0.78 -5.39
CA LYS A 14 -9.15 -0.36 -6.60
C LYS A 14 -8.59 0.91 -7.26
N SER A 15 -7.37 1.30 -6.90
CA SER A 15 -6.78 2.56 -7.36
C SER A 15 -6.32 2.42 -8.82
N GLN A 16 -7.03 3.09 -9.72
CA GLN A 16 -6.85 2.95 -11.18
C GLN A 16 -5.44 3.25 -11.65
N LYS A 17 -4.74 4.23 -11.04
CA LYS A 17 -3.34 4.53 -11.40
C LYS A 17 -2.42 3.32 -11.27
N PHE A 18 -2.58 2.51 -10.22
CA PHE A 18 -1.76 1.32 -10.03
C PHE A 18 -2.19 0.20 -10.97
N ILE A 19 -3.50 0.01 -11.15
CA ILE A 19 -4.02 -1.01 -12.08
C ILE A 19 -3.51 -0.75 -13.50
N LYS A 20 -3.57 0.51 -13.97
CA LYS A 20 -3.05 0.93 -15.29
C LYS A 20 -1.56 0.63 -15.43
N GLU A 21 -0.76 1.02 -14.45
CA GLU A 21 0.68 0.76 -14.49
C GLU A 21 1.02 -0.73 -14.39
N ILE A 22 0.29 -1.53 -13.60
CA ILE A 22 0.49 -2.99 -13.54
C ILE A 22 0.20 -3.62 -14.91
N LYS A 23 -0.92 -3.24 -15.55
CA LYS A 23 -1.27 -3.69 -16.91
C LYS A 23 -0.18 -3.35 -17.94
N LYS A 24 0.40 -2.15 -17.84
CA LYS A 24 1.47 -1.68 -18.73
C LYS A 24 2.79 -2.40 -18.50
N ASN A 25 3.13 -2.69 -17.24
CA ASN A 25 4.47 -3.12 -16.85
C ASN A 25 4.65 -4.64 -16.75
N TYR A 26 3.57 -5.43 -16.73
CA TYR A 26 3.61 -6.87 -16.50
C TYR A 26 2.75 -7.63 -17.52
N THR A 27 3.28 -8.74 -18.04
CA THR A 27 2.55 -9.67 -18.91
C THR A 27 1.92 -10.79 -18.10
N PHE A 28 0.61 -11.00 -18.23
CA PHE A 28 -0.13 -12.00 -17.48
C PHE A 28 -1.29 -12.62 -18.27
N LYS A 29 -1.74 -13.84 -17.90
CA LYS A 29 -2.96 -14.44 -18.48
C LYS A 29 -4.24 -13.90 -17.84
N LYS A 30 -4.22 -13.69 -16.52
CA LYS A 30 -5.37 -13.19 -15.75
C LYS A 30 -4.94 -12.15 -14.71
N LEU A 31 -5.75 -11.09 -14.60
CA LEU A 31 -5.64 -10.06 -13.57
C LEU A 31 -6.95 -9.99 -12.78
N ASP A 32 -6.90 -10.37 -11.51
CA ASP A 32 -8.01 -10.19 -10.59
C ASP A 32 -7.83 -8.90 -9.78
N ILE A 33 -8.94 -8.23 -9.44
CA ILE A 33 -8.93 -7.02 -8.59
C ILE A 33 -9.78 -7.32 -7.37
N ILE A 34 -9.19 -7.19 -6.19
CA ILE A 34 -9.87 -7.34 -4.90
C ILE A 34 -9.98 -5.96 -4.26
N PRO A 35 -11.16 -5.33 -4.25
CA PRO A 35 -11.34 -4.06 -3.55
C PRO A 35 -11.07 -4.22 -2.06
N TRP A 36 -10.28 -3.30 -1.49
CA TRP A 36 -9.88 -3.34 -0.07
C TRP A 36 -11.07 -3.44 0.90
N ARG A 37 -12.18 -2.77 0.59
CA ARG A 37 -13.39 -2.78 1.44
C ARG A 37 -14.19 -4.08 1.37
N GLN A 38 -13.92 -4.92 0.38
CA GLN A 38 -14.67 -6.16 0.13
C GLN A 38 -13.89 -7.41 0.53
N ILE A 39 -12.76 -7.27 1.22
CA ILE A 39 -11.88 -8.42 1.54
C ILE A 39 -12.61 -9.56 2.25
N GLN A 40 -13.51 -9.23 3.18
CA GLN A 40 -14.28 -10.25 3.90
C GLN A 40 -15.06 -11.18 2.96
N PHE A 41 -15.60 -10.65 1.86
CA PHE A 41 -16.28 -11.46 0.85
C PHE A 41 -15.32 -12.46 0.17
N TYR A 42 -14.10 -12.03 -0.14
CA TYR A 42 -13.09 -12.91 -0.76
C TYR A 42 -12.48 -13.90 0.25
N LEU A 43 -12.47 -13.57 1.54
CA LEU A 43 -12.10 -14.50 2.61
C LEU A 43 -13.08 -15.69 2.72
N ASN A 44 -14.30 -15.58 2.20
CA ASN A 44 -15.28 -16.68 2.22
C ASN A 44 -15.33 -17.49 0.91
N LYS A 45 -14.71 -17.02 -0.18
CA LYS A 45 -14.70 -17.69 -1.50
C LYS A 45 -13.73 -18.87 -1.58
N GLN A 46 -13.83 -19.69 -2.62
CA GLN A 46 -12.85 -20.75 -2.88
C GLN A 46 -11.41 -20.20 -3.02
N VAL A 47 -10.42 -20.99 -2.60
CA VAL A 47 -9.01 -20.62 -2.59
C VAL A 47 -8.46 -20.58 -4.02
N ILE A 48 -8.02 -19.38 -4.45
CA ILE A 48 -7.26 -19.20 -5.70
C ILE A 48 -5.86 -18.71 -5.32
N LYS A 49 -4.83 -19.42 -5.81
CA LYS A 49 -3.43 -19.03 -5.61
C LYS A 49 -2.94 -18.16 -6.78
N TYR A 50 -2.19 -17.11 -6.46
CA TYR A 50 -1.64 -16.17 -7.45
C TYR A 50 -0.13 -16.27 -7.54
N ASN A 51 0.43 -15.93 -8.71
CA ASN A 51 1.88 -15.88 -8.90
C ASN A 51 2.46 -14.55 -8.41
N LEU A 52 1.70 -13.47 -8.55
CA LEU A 52 2.11 -12.14 -8.13
C LEU A 52 0.92 -11.40 -7.52
N VAL A 53 1.14 -10.76 -6.37
CA VAL A 53 0.12 -10.01 -5.64
C VAL A 53 0.64 -8.59 -5.45
N PHE A 54 -0.10 -7.61 -5.96
CA PHE A 54 0.13 -6.20 -5.67
C PHE A 54 -0.79 -5.76 -4.54
N ILE A 55 -0.23 -5.08 -3.55
CA ILE A 55 -0.98 -4.55 -2.41
C ILE A 55 -0.82 -3.03 -2.45
N CYS A 56 -1.86 -2.32 -2.87
CA CYS A 56 -1.78 -0.89 -3.17
C CYS A 56 -3.04 -0.11 -2.76
N GLY A 57 -3.80 -0.64 -1.80
CA GLY A 57 -4.98 0.00 -1.23
C GLY A 57 -4.80 0.46 0.22
N PHE A 58 -5.89 1.00 0.73
CA PHE A 58 -6.14 1.39 2.11
C PHE A 58 -7.63 1.70 2.26
N ASP A 59 -8.26 1.38 3.39
CA ASP A 59 -9.62 1.84 3.66
C ASP A 59 -9.66 3.17 4.42
N PHE A 60 -9.97 4.23 3.68
CA PHE A 60 -10.07 5.58 4.22
C PHE A 60 -11.40 5.88 4.94
N SER A 61 -12.45 5.05 4.79
CA SER A 61 -13.75 5.34 5.44
C SER A 61 -13.79 5.03 6.93
N ILE A 62 -12.80 4.30 7.44
CA ILE A 62 -12.78 3.80 8.83
C ILE A 62 -11.82 4.57 9.75
N TYR A 63 -11.36 5.75 9.34
CA TYR A 63 -10.47 6.60 10.15
C TYR A 63 -11.11 7.05 11.48
N LEU A 64 -12.42 7.27 11.47
CA LEU A 64 -13.21 7.66 12.64
C LEU A 64 -13.72 6.46 13.45
N LYS A 65 -13.43 5.23 13.02
CA LYS A 65 -13.78 4.03 13.80
C LYS A 65 -12.77 3.81 14.92
N ASP A 66 -13.16 2.99 15.89
CA ASP A 66 -12.29 2.59 16.99
C ASP A 66 -11.03 1.87 16.46
N LYS A 67 -10.01 1.78 17.32
CA LYS A 67 -8.72 1.19 16.94
C LYS A 67 -8.83 -0.27 16.49
N LYS A 68 -9.62 -1.08 17.19
CA LYS A 68 -9.77 -2.52 16.90
C LYS A 68 -10.37 -2.72 15.51
N THR A 69 -11.45 -2.00 15.18
CA THR A 69 -12.07 -2.04 13.86
C THR A 69 -11.11 -1.58 12.77
N PHE A 70 -10.38 -0.49 13.02
CA PHE A 70 -9.41 0.06 12.09
C PHE A 70 -8.25 -0.90 11.79
N GLU A 71 -7.66 -1.50 12.82
CA GLU A 71 -6.59 -2.49 12.67
C GLU A 71 -7.09 -3.76 11.99
N LYS A 72 -8.26 -4.26 12.38
CA LYS A 72 -8.90 -5.41 11.75
C LYS A 72 -8.99 -5.23 10.24
N LYS A 73 -9.56 -4.11 9.79
CA LYS A 73 -9.82 -3.84 8.37
C LYS A 73 -8.60 -3.45 7.55
N ASN A 74 -7.66 -2.68 8.11
CA ASN A 74 -6.49 -2.19 7.37
C ASN A 74 -5.24 -3.07 7.51
N ILE A 75 -5.23 -4.03 8.44
CA ILE A 75 -4.06 -4.85 8.74
C ILE A 75 -4.42 -6.34 8.71
N PHE A 76 -5.28 -6.79 9.63
CA PHE A 76 -5.44 -8.22 9.89
C PHE A 76 -6.25 -8.95 8.82
N GLU A 77 -7.35 -8.38 8.33
CA GLU A 77 -8.12 -8.97 7.22
C GLU A 77 -7.28 -9.07 5.94
N ILE A 78 -6.40 -8.10 5.69
CA ILE A 78 -5.45 -8.14 4.57
C ILE A 78 -4.49 -9.30 4.75
N LEU A 79 -3.90 -9.43 5.94
CA LEU A 79 -2.92 -10.48 6.22
C LEU A 79 -3.54 -11.87 6.03
N ASN A 80 -4.75 -12.07 6.58
CA ASN A 80 -5.50 -13.31 6.43
C ASN A 80 -5.80 -13.63 4.96
N LEU A 81 -6.16 -12.61 4.17
CA LEU A 81 -6.40 -12.79 2.74
C LEU A 81 -5.11 -13.20 2.02
N LEU A 82 -3.98 -12.57 2.35
CA LEU A 82 -2.68 -12.92 1.76
C LEU A 82 -2.31 -14.37 2.04
N GLU A 83 -2.47 -14.86 3.27
CA GLU A 83 -2.21 -16.28 3.58
C GLU A 83 -3.06 -17.22 2.73
N LYS A 84 -4.33 -16.87 2.56
CA LYS A 84 -5.26 -17.67 1.77
C LYS A 84 -4.85 -17.72 0.30
N ILE A 85 -4.42 -16.61 -0.29
CA ILE A 85 -4.23 -16.50 -1.75
C ILE A 85 -2.77 -16.69 -2.22
N THR A 86 -1.84 -16.90 -1.29
CA THR A 86 -0.40 -17.04 -1.59
C THR A 86 0.10 -18.46 -1.33
N ASN A 87 1.26 -18.78 -1.91
CA ASN A 87 2.05 -19.96 -1.62
C ASN A 87 3.56 -19.59 -1.64
N LYS A 88 4.44 -20.59 -1.44
CA LYS A 88 5.91 -20.37 -1.41
C LYS A 88 6.49 -19.77 -2.70
N LYS A 89 5.81 -19.90 -3.85
CA LYS A 89 6.22 -19.36 -5.15
C LYS A 89 5.60 -17.99 -5.44
N THR A 90 4.64 -17.53 -4.66
CA THR A 90 4.00 -16.23 -4.85
C THR A 90 4.95 -15.09 -4.49
N MET A 91 5.08 -14.11 -5.37
CA MET A 91 5.76 -12.85 -5.07
C MET A 91 4.74 -11.82 -4.57
N LEU A 92 5.03 -11.19 -3.44
CA LEU A 92 4.25 -10.06 -2.91
C LEU A 92 4.96 -8.75 -3.20
N ILE A 93 4.23 -7.76 -3.73
CA ILE A 93 4.71 -6.38 -3.87
C ILE A 93 3.76 -5.47 -3.11
N TYR A 94 4.24 -4.90 -2.01
CA TYR A 94 3.47 -3.96 -1.20
C TYR A 94 3.96 -2.54 -1.37
N ILE A 95 3.07 -1.66 -1.82
CA ILE A 95 3.35 -0.22 -1.91
C ILE A 95 3.03 0.41 -0.55
N ASN A 96 4.07 0.64 0.23
CA ASN A 96 4.04 1.21 1.56
C ASN A 96 4.26 2.74 1.53
N THR A 97 4.03 3.41 2.67
CA THR A 97 4.35 4.84 2.83
C THR A 97 5.78 5.01 3.31
N GLN A 98 6.52 5.97 2.76
CA GLN A 98 7.86 6.35 3.23
C GLN A 98 7.83 6.79 4.70
N LYS A 99 8.93 6.50 5.42
CA LYS A 99 9.21 7.07 6.75
C LYS A 99 10.00 8.36 6.53
N THR A 100 9.56 9.47 7.13
CA THR A 100 10.35 10.72 7.11
C THR A 100 11.32 10.79 8.29
N ASN A 101 11.05 10.06 9.38
CA ASN A 101 11.99 9.86 10.48
C ASN A 101 12.35 8.39 10.76
N ASN A 102 13.52 8.16 11.37
CA ASN A 102 13.99 6.84 11.81
C ASN A 102 13.28 6.32 13.09
N LYS A 103 12.28 7.04 13.59
CA LYS A 103 11.59 6.68 14.83
C LYS A 103 10.69 5.47 14.57
N ASN A 104 10.71 4.52 15.52
CA ASN A 104 9.86 3.33 15.48
C ASN A 104 8.47 3.57 16.09
N TYR A 105 7.99 4.81 16.09
CA TYR A 105 6.65 5.15 16.55
C TYR A 105 5.97 6.15 15.63
N THR A 106 4.64 6.24 15.71
CA THR A 106 3.85 7.20 14.95
C THR A 106 2.56 7.56 15.67
N PHE A 107 2.13 8.79 15.48
CA PHE A 107 0.80 9.28 15.86
C PHE A 107 -0.21 9.15 14.72
N SER A 108 0.26 9.03 13.47
CA SER A 108 -0.61 8.80 12.31
C SER A 108 -1.08 7.34 12.26
N ARG A 109 -2.40 7.15 12.26
CA ARG A 109 -3.09 5.89 12.04
C ARG A 109 -2.77 5.33 10.65
N TYR A 110 -2.68 6.17 9.62
CA TYR A 110 -2.28 5.76 8.27
C TYR A 110 -0.88 5.15 8.26
N ARG A 111 0.11 5.91 8.76
CA ARG A 111 1.51 5.46 8.82
C ARG A 111 1.60 4.18 9.65
N TYR A 112 0.90 4.13 10.78
CA TYR A 112 0.86 2.96 11.64
C TYR A 112 0.38 1.73 10.87
N ALA A 113 -0.83 1.76 10.30
CA ALA A 113 -1.42 0.60 9.65
C ALA A 113 -0.58 0.15 8.44
N LYS A 114 -0.11 1.11 7.63
CA LYS A 114 0.72 0.80 6.46
C LYS A 114 2.03 0.13 6.84
N GLN A 115 2.76 0.67 7.81
CA GLN A 115 4.05 0.16 8.29
C GLN A 115 3.91 -1.14 9.09
N LYS A 116 2.85 -1.26 9.91
CA LYS A 116 2.55 -2.47 10.66
C LYS A 116 2.25 -3.63 9.71
N LEU A 117 1.43 -3.40 8.68
CA LEU A 117 1.17 -4.39 7.64
C LEU A 117 2.44 -4.76 6.87
N ALA A 118 3.29 -3.78 6.49
CA ALA A 118 4.59 -4.05 5.87
C ALA A 118 5.46 -4.99 6.71
N TYR A 119 5.59 -4.71 8.01
CA TYR A 119 6.35 -5.55 8.94
C TYR A 119 5.79 -6.98 9.01
N LEU A 120 4.47 -7.13 9.14
CA LEU A 120 3.83 -8.44 9.20
C LEU A 120 3.99 -9.23 7.91
N ILE A 121 3.88 -8.57 6.75
CA ILE A 121 4.12 -9.19 5.45
C ILE A 121 5.58 -9.67 5.35
N TYR A 122 6.53 -8.79 5.66
CA TYR A 122 7.96 -9.09 5.62
C TYR A 122 8.31 -10.29 6.52
N LYS A 123 7.74 -10.35 7.74
CA LYS A 123 8.00 -11.44 8.68
C LYS A 123 7.39 -12.77 8.23
N LYS A 124 6.23 -12.73 7.56
CA LYS A 124 5.42 -13.93 7.28
C LYS A 124 5.67 -14.53 5.90
N PHE A 125 6.02 -13.71 4.91
CA PHE A 125 6.17 -14.16 3.51
C PHE A 125 7.60 -13.96 3.02
N LYS A 126 8.29 -15.08 2.75
CA LYS A 126 9.68 -15.11 2.27
C LYS A 126 9.90 -14.28 0.99
N ASN A 127 8.95 -14.36 0.06
CA ASN A 127 9.03 -13.67 -1.23
C ASN A 127 8.17 -12.40 -1.20
N SER A 128 8.62 -11.40 -0.45
CA SER A 128 7.94 -10.12 -0.35
C SER A 128 8.88 -8.95 -0.59
N LEU A 129 8.45 -8.01 -1.44
CA LEU A 129 9.07 -6.72 -1.65
C LEU A 129 8.16 -5.65 -1.06
N ILE A 130 8.72 -4.86 -0.16
CA ILE A 130 8.06 -3.70 0.43
C ILE A 130 8.68 -2.45 -0.18
N PHE A 131 7.91 -1.76 -1.00
CA PHE A 131 8.33 -0.52 -1.65
C PHE A 131 7.82 0.68 -0.86
N ASN A 132 8.72 1.42 -0.22
CA ASN A 132 8.35 2.63 0.50
C ASN A 132 8.28 3.80 -0.48
N SER A 133 7.13 4.46 -0.56
CA SER A 133 6.92 5.58 -1.48
C SER A 133 6.44 6.82 -0.74
N ASP A 134 6.93 7.97 -1.19
CA ASP A 134 6.37 9.28 -0.87
C ASP A 134 4.97 9.47 -1.50
N LEU A 135 4.44 10.70 -1.49
CA LEU A 135 3.21 10.99 -2.20
C LEU A 135 3.37 10.74 -3.71
N ILE A 136 2.43 10.01 -4.30
CA ILE A 136 2.53 9.60 -5.70
C ILE A 136 1.93 10.65 -6.62
N LYS A 137 2.71 11.08 -7.61
CA LYS A 137 2.27 11.89 -8.74
C LYS A 137 1.90 11.01 -9.93
N VAL A 138 0.85 11.42 -10.64
CA VAL A 138 0.47 10.88 -11.95
C VAL A 138 0.39 12.06 -12.88
N ASP A 139 1.21 12.05 -13.93
CA ASP A 139 1.29 13.14 -14.93
C ASP A 139 1.43 14.53 -14.26
N LYS A 140 2.42 14.65 -13.36
CA LYS A 140 2.75 15.85 -12.55
C LYS A 140 1.71 16.26 -11.48
N ILE A 141 0.54 15.63 -11.43
CA ILE A 141 -0.51 15.93 -10.44
C ILE A 141 -0.43 15.00 -9.24
N ILE A 142 -0.54 15.55 -8.03
CA ILE A 142 -0.58 14.75 -6.79
C ILE A 142 -1.86 13.92 -6.77
N SER A 143 -1.68 12.60 -6.74
CA SER A 143 -2.81 11.68 -6.74
C SER A 143 -3.11 11.20 -5.31
N ILE A 144 -3.95 11.98 -4.61
CA ILE A 144 -4.47 11.64 -3.27
C ILE A 144 -5.98 11.40 -3.29
N ASN A 145 -6.43 10.43 -2.51
CA ASN A 145 -7.85 10.17 -2.30
C ASN A 145 -8.39 11.12 -1.22
N SER A 146 -8.86 12.30 -1.60
CA SER A 146 -9.45 13.29 -0.67
C SER A 146 -10.37 14.28 -1.37
N ASN A 147 -11.06 15.10 -0.57
CA ASN A 147 -11.86 16.23 -1.03
C ASN A 147 -11.01 17.31 -1.74
N PHE A 148 -11.70 18.22 -2.42
CA PHE A 148 -11.10 19.30 -3.20
C PHE A 148 -10.18 20.19 -2.36
N PHE A 149 -10.63 20.63 -1.19
CA PHE A 149 -9.84 21.47 -0.29
C PHE A 149 -8.51 20.82 0.13
N SER A 150 -8.54 19.54 0.52
CA SER A 150 -7.30 18.81 0.83
C SER A 150 -6.39 18.69 -0.40
N LYS A 151 -6.95 18.46 -1.59
CA LYS A 151 -6.14 18.40 -2.82
C LYS A 151 -5.43 19.73 -3.10
N PHE A 152 -6.12 20.84 -2.88
CA PHE A 152 -5.57 22.18 -3.04
C PHE A 152 -4.43 22.47 -2.07
N ILE A 153 -4.60 22.18 -0.77
CA ILE A 153 -3.53 22.32 0.22
C ILE A 153 -2.29 21.50 -0.16
N PHE A 154 -2.49 20.22 -0.50
CA PHE A 154 -1.37 19.35 -0.86
C PHE A 154 -0.70 19.77 -2.17
N TYR A 155 -1.45 20.34 -3.12
CA TYR A 155 -0.89 20.93 -4.33
C TYR A 155 0.09 22.06 -3.99
N PHE A 156 -0.31 23.00 -3.12
CA PHE A 156 0.60 24.06 -2.65
C PHE A 156 1.82 23.49 -1.94
N PHE A 157 1.62 22.54 -1.03
CA PHE A 157 2.74 21.91 -0.34
C PHE A 157 3.74 21.25 -1.30
N SER A 158 3.28 20.63 -2.39
CA SER A 158 4.21 20.15 -3.41
C SER A 158 4.80 21.26 -4.27
N LYS A 159 4.07 22.33 -4.57
CA LYS A 159 4.56 23.45 -5.40
C LYS A 159 5.70 24.18 -4.71
N PHE A 160 5.62 24.35 -3.40
CA PHE A 160 6.67 24.95 -2.56
C PHE A 160 7.71 23.94 -2.05
N ASN A 161 7.79 22.73 -2.62
CA ASN A 161 8.71 21.67 -2.21
C ASN A 161 8.67 21.29 -0.71
N LEU A 162 7.55 21.56 -0.03
CA LEU A 162 7.33 21.21 1.37
C LEU A 162 7.07 19.71 1.56
N ILE A 163 6.72 18.99 0.48
CA ILE A 163 6.51 17.54 0.51
C ILE A 163 7.19 16.86 -0.67
N LYS A 164 7.89 15.76 -0.39
CA LYS A 164 8.47 14.89 -1.41
C LYS A 164 7.39 14.12 -2.16
N THR A 165 7.62 13.93 -3.46
CA THR A 165 6.69 13.20 -4.32
C THR A 165 7.44 12.31 -5.30
N ASN A 166 6.89 11.13 -5.60
CA ASN A 166 7.43 10.23 -6.61
C ASN A 166 6.46 10.06 -7.78
N ASP A 167 6.98 10.09 -9.00
CA ASP A 167 6.20 9.74 -10.19
C ASP A 167 5.89 8.24 -10.21
N ILE A 168 4.66 7.88 -10.59
CA ILE A 168 4.23 6.48 -10.62
C ILE A 168 5.04 5.63 -11.62
N LYS A 169 5.47 6.19 -12.75
CA LYS A 169 6.29 5.47 -13.75
C LYS A 169 7.66 5.16 -13.15
N LYS A 170 8.27 6.13 -12.47
CA LYS A 170 9.54 5.97 -11.75
C LYS A 170 9.41 4.89 -10.65
N LEU A 171 8.32 4.91 -9.90
CA LEU A 171 8.02 3.88 -8.88
C LEU A 171 8.03 2.46 -9.48
N PHE A 172 7.37 2.23 -10.61
CA PHE A 172 7.34 0.89 -11.22
C PHE A 172 8.67 0.47 -11.82
N LEU A 173 9.47 1.42 -12.32
CA LEU A 173 10.84 1.17 -12.75
C LEU A 173 11.72 0.71 -11.56
N GLU A 174 11.65 1.42 -10.44
CA GLU A 174 12.41 1.08 -9.23
C GLU A 174 11.99 -0.28 -8.66
N ILE A 175 10.68 -0.59 -8.64
CA ILE A 175 10.19 -1.91 -8.24
C ILE A 175 10.79 -3.00 -9.12
N LYS A 176 10.82 -2.82 -10.45
CA LYS A 176 11.44 -3.80 -11.36
C LYS A 176 12.92 -4.01 -11.06
N ASN A 177 13.65 -2.91 -10.85
CA ASN A 177 15.08 -2.97 -10.52
C ASN A 177 15.32 -3.69 -9.19
N MET A 178 14.53 -3.43 -8.16
CA MET A 178 14.63 -4.12 -6.87
C MET A 178 14.32 -5.61 -6.98
N ILE A 179 13.35 -6.01 -7.82
CA ILE A 179 13.07 -7.43 -8.09
C ILE A 179 14.26 -8.10 -8.78
N TYR A 180 14.84 -7.43 -9.79
CA TYR A 180 15.99 -7.94 -10.53
C TYR A 180 17.21 -8.13 -9.62
N LEU A 181 17.53 -7.11 -8.82
CA LEU A 181 18.66 -7.11 -7.88
C LEU A 181 18.40 -7.94 -6.61
N LYS A 182 17.18 -8.48 -6.42
CA LYS A 182 16.74 -9.14 -5.19
C LYS A 182 16.98 -8.30 -3.92
N ASN A 183 16.91 -6.97 -4.06
CA ASN A 183 17.12 -6.04 -2.95
C ASN A 183 15.80 -5.82 -2.20
N PHE A 184 15.59 -6.57 -1.13
CA PHE A 184 14.37 -6.50 -0.32
C PHE A 184 14.68 -5.86 1.05
N PRO A 185 14.34 -4.58 1.26
CA PRO A 185 14.73 -3.87 2.47
C PRO A 185 14.04 -4.47 3.71
N LYS A 186 14.81 -4.62 4.80
CA LYS A 186 14.29 -5.09 6.08
C LYS A 186 13.21 -4.13 6.61
N GLN A 187 12.16 -4.69 7.20
CA GLN A 187 11.10 -3.91 7.85
C GLN A 187 11.22 -3.97 9.37
N LYS A 188 11.10 -2.80 10.00
CA LYS A 188 11.01 -2.68 11.47
C LYS A 188 9.55 -2.51 11.89
N ASN A 189 9.18 -3.12 13.01
CA ASN A 189 7.87 -2.92 13.62
C ASN A 189 7.70 -1.46 14.04
N ILE A 190 6.45 -0.99 14.11
CA ILE A 190 6.10 0.38 14.48
C ILE A 190 5.14 0.37 15.68
N LYS A 191 5.38 1.26 16.65
CA LYS A 191 4.49 1.50 17.79
C LYS A 191 3.52 2.63 17.46
N GLY A 192 2.24 2.38 17.70
CA GLY A 192 1.20 3.40 17.58
C GLY A 192 1.05 4.18 18.89
N ILE A 193 1.11 5.51 18.82
CA ILE A 193 0.88 6.40 19.98
C ILE A 193 -0.45 7.12 19.78
N PHE A 194 -1.28 7.16 20.83
CA PHE A 194 -2.64 7.73 20.83
C PHE A 194 -3.53 7.29 19.66
N LEU A 195 -3.33 6.09 19.11
CA LEU A 195 -4.14 5.62 17.98
C LEU A 195 -5.60 5.37 18.37
N ASN A 196 -5.91 5.28 19.65
CA ASN A 196 -7.27 5.11 20.17
C ASN A 196 -8.16 6.31 19.81
N VAL A 197 -7.59 7.52 19.71
CA VAL A 197 -8.33 8.73 19.33
C VAL A 197 -8.70 8.67 17.84
N PRO A 198 -10.00 8.55 17.49
CA PRO A 198 -10.45 8.65 16.12
C PRO A 198 -10.21 10.06 15.60
N ARG A 199 -9.83 10.21 14.34
CA ARG A 199 -9.51 11.52 13.75
C ARG A 199 -9.78 11.53 12.27
N THR A 200 -9.97 12.71 11.72
CA THR A 200 -10.19 12.86 10.28
C THR A 200 -8.95 12.47 9.49
N GLN A 201 -9.14 12.10 8.22
CA GLN A 201 -8.03 11.81 7.31
C GLN A 201 -7.07 13.01 7.16
N PHE A 202 -7.61 14.23 7.25
CA PHE A 202 -6.84 15.45 7.14
C PHE A 202 -5.87 15.59 8.32
N ILE A 203 -6.39 15.51 9.56
CA ILE A 203 -5.56 15.57 10.78
C ILE A 203 -4.49 14.47 10.75
N ASP A 204 -4.87 13.25 10.36
CA ASP A 204 -3.91 12.14 10.30
C ASP A 204 -2.78 12.37 9.28
N ARG A 205 -3.09 13.01 8.16
CA ARG A 205 -2.09 13.39 7.16
C ARG A 205 -1.17 14.49 7.66
N LEU A 206 -1.70 15.50 8.36
CA LEU A 206 -0.87 16.53 9.00
C LEU A 206 0.07 15.92 10.04
N LEU A 207 -0.44 15.03 10.90
CA LEU A 207 0.39 14.28 11.85
C LEU A 207 1.48 13.47 11.14
N ARG A 208 1.21 12.92 9.96
CA ARG A 208 2.22 12.23 9.16
C ARG A 208 3.26 13.18 8.57
N LEU A 209 2.90 14.40 8.21
CA LEU A 209 3.86 15.37 7.69
C LEU A 209 4.76 15.93 8.79
N ILE A 210 4.17 16.24 9.95
CA ILE A 210 4.87 16.89 11.07
C ILE A 210 5.66 15.88 11.92
N LEU A 211 5.10 14.68 12.15
CA LEU A 211 5.65 13.69 13.08
C LEU A 211 6.05 12.35 12.41
N GLY A 212 5.92 12.26 11.08
CA GLY A 212 6.22 11.06 10.28
C GLY A 212 7.71 10.79 10.09
#